data_AF-A0A183CRR2-F1
#
_entry.id   AF-A0A183CRR2-F1
#
_cell.length_a   1.000
_cell.length_b   1.000
_cell.length_c   1.000
_cell.angle_alpha   90.00
_cell.angle_beta   90.00
_cell.angle_gamma   90.00
#
_symmetry.space_group_name_H-M   'P 1'
#
loop_
_entity.id
_entity.type
_entity.pdbx_description
1 polymer ?
#
loop_
_entity_poly.entity_id
_entity_poly.type
_entity_poly.pdbx_seq_one_letter_code
_entity_poly.pdbx_strand_id
1 'polypeptide(L)'
;MFFNNNNNHKMQEMGRQDDLWSLFYMVVEFLNGSLPWRRIKDKDEVGRMKEEADIRELLEGNPPELHHFVDHLKGLSYPDEPDYELLENCLLVAMKRLGIGMKDTF
;
A
#
# COMPACT_ATOMS: atom_id res chain seq x y z
N MET A 1 13.80 -2.43 -2.38
CA MET A 1 12.49 -2.33 -1.70
C MET A 1 11.84 -3.70 -1.78
N PHE A 2 11.71 -4.39 -0.65
CA PHE A 2 10.87 -5.59 -0.52
C PHE A 2 10.09 -5.40 0.77
N PHE A 3 8.82 -5.01 0.67
CA PHE A 3 7.98 -4.75 1.83
C PHE A 3 7.43 -6.08 2.36
N ASN A 4 8.27 -6.92 2.97
CA ASN A 4 7.79 -8.14 3.64
C ASN A 4 6.90 -7.76 4.83
N ASN A 5 5.71 -8.37 4.92
CA ASN A 5 4.95 -8.43 6.15
C ASN A 5 5.44 -9.67 6.92
N ASN A 6 6.46 -9.47 7.75
CA ASN A 6 7.15 -10.57 8.44
C ASN A 6 6.31 -11.00 9.65
N ASN A 7 5.32 -11.86 9.43
CA ASN A 7 4.62 -12.54 10.52
C ASN A 7 5.24 -13.94 10.73
N ASN A 8 6.07 -14.05 11.77
CA ASN A 8 7.08 -15.11 11.97
C ASN A 8 6.53 -16.50 12.36
N HIS A 9 5.32 -16.87 11.92
CA HIS A 9 4.74 -18.20 12.17
C HIS A 9 3.87 -18.77 11.06
N LYS A 10 3.86 -18.17 9.86
CA LYS A 10 3.31 -18.81 8.67
C LYS A 10 4.29 -18.65 7.51
N MET A 11 4.83 -19.77 7.04
CA MET A 11 5.23 -19.91 5.63
C MET A 11 3.96 -19.80 4.77
N GLN A 12 3.25 -18.67 4.84
CA GLN A 12 2.20 -18.35 3.89
C GLN A 12 2.93 -18.00 2.61
N GLU A 13 2.68 -18.79 1.58
CA GLU A 13 3.21 -18.57 0.24
C GLU A 13 2.96 -17.11 -0.16
N MET A 14 4.00 -16.42 -0.62
CA MET A 14 3.88 -15.03 -1.07
C MET A 14 2.89 -14.99 -2.23
N GLY A 15 1.85 -14.18 -2.10
CA GLY A 15 0.74 -14.11 -3.05
C GLY A 15 0.73 -12.80 -3.83
N ARG A 16 -0.21 -12.71 -4.79
CA ARG A 16 -0.45 -11.49 -5.59
C ARG A 16 -0.78 -10.28 -4.70
N GLN A 17 -1.34 -10.52 -3.51
CA GLN A 17 -1.68 -9.50 -2.51
C GLN A 17 -0.44 -8.81 -1.92
N ASP A 18 0.69 -9.51 -1.73
CA ASP A 18 1.92 -8.93 -1.16
C ASP A 18 2.55 -7.89 -2.09
N ASP A 19 2.53 -8.15 -3.40
CA ASP A 19 2.98 -7.20 -4.41
C ASP A 19 2.12 -5.93 -4.41
N LEU A 20 0.81 -6.08 -4.24
CA LEU A 20 -0.12 -4.95 -4.18
C LEU A 20 0.01 -4.12 -2.90
N TRP A 21 0.27 -4.76 -1.75
CA TRP A 21 0.62 -4.04 -0.52
C TRP A 21 1.93 -3.26 -0.68
N SER A 22 2.92 -3.88 -1.32
CA SER A 22 4.18 -3.21 -1.64
C SER A 22 3.96 -1.99 -2.54
N LEU A 23 3.10 -2.12 -3.56
CA LEU A 23 2.70 -1.02 -4.43
C LEU A 23 2.02 0.11 -3.65
N PHE A 24 1.07 -0.22 -2.78
CA PHE A 24 0.39 0.76 -1.95
C PHE A 24 1.37 1.57 -1.10
N TYR A 25 2.28 0.90 -0.38
CA TYR A 25 3.26 1.61 0.46
C TYR A 25 4.22 2.47 -0.37
N MET A 26 4.58 2.06 -1.59
CA MET A 26 5.37 2.91 -2.50
C MET A 26 4.61 4.17 -2.91
N VAL A 27 3.32 4.05 -3.28
CA VAL A 27 2.48 5.21 -3.63
C VAL A 27 2.36 6.17 -2.45
N VAL A 28 2.05 5.65 -1.26
CA VAL A 28 1.97 6.46 -0.03
C VAL A 28 3.31 7.13 0.29
N GLU A 29 4.42 6.41 0.13
CA GLU A 29 5.75 7.00 0.31
C GLU A 29 6.01 8.15 -0.66
N PHE A 30 5.57 8.04 -1.92
CA PHE A 30 5.72 9.13 -2.89
C PHE A 30 4.84 10.34 -2.56
N LEU A 31 3.63 10.13 -2.07
CA LEU A 31 2.73 11.23 -1.69
C LEU A 31 3.16 11.93 -0.40
N ASN A 32 3.57 11.15 0.60
CA ASN A 32 3.94 11.67 1.93
C ASN A 32 5.45 11.98 2.07
N GLY A 33 6.26 11.61 1.08
CA GLY A 33 7.72 11.75 1.04
C GLY A 33 8.50 10.71 1.86
N SER A 34 7.92 10.17 2.95
CA SER A 34 8.53 9.10 3.73
C SER A 34 7.52 8.29 4.52
N LEU A 35 7.81 7.01 4.75
CA LEU A 35 7.05 6.16 5.66
C LEU A 35 7.63 6.22 7.10
N PRO A 36 6.80 6.01 8.14
CA PRO A 36 7.25 6.04 9.54
C PRO A 36 8.41 5.08 9.83
N TRP A 37 8.38 3.89 9.22
CA TRP A 37 9.38 2.84 9.38
C TRP A 37 10.58 2.95 8.42
N ARG A 38 10.70 4.01 7.60
CA ARG A 38 11.77 4.14 6.58
C ARG A 38 13.18 4.06 7.16
N ARG A 39 13.38 4.49 8.40
CA ARG A 39 14.69 4.50 9.07
C ARG A 39 15.01 3.21 9.84
N ILE A 40 14.05 2.29 9.92
CA ILE A 40 14.17 1.06 10.69
C ILE A 40 14.77 -0.03 9.78
N LYS A 41 15.86 -0.65 10.24
CA LYS A 41 16.55 -1.74 9.52
C LYS A 41 16.11 -3.13 9.98
N ASP A 42 15.56 -3.21 11.18
CA ASP A 42 15.05 -4.45 11.75
C ASP A 42 13.74 -4.83 11.07
N LYS A 43 13.71 -6.00 10.43
CA LYS A 43 12.56 -6.46 9.65
C LYS A 43 11.38 -6.85 10.53
N ASP A 44 11.63 -7.36 11.72
CA ASP A 44 10.57 -7.82 12.62
C ASP A 44 9.91 -6.61 13.29
N GLU A 45 10.69 -5.57 13.60
CA GLU A 45 10.15 -4.28 14.05
C GLU A 45 9.32 -3.60 12.95
N VAL A 46 9.81 -3.59 11.71
CA VAL A 46 9.04 -3.05 10.57
C VAL A 46 7.73 -3.82 10.37
N GLY A 47 7.73 -5.14 10.55
CA GLY A 47 6.53 -5.97 10.50
C GLY A 47 5.50 -5.54 11.55
N ARG A 48 5.92 -5.44 12.82
CA ARG A 48 5.06 -4.97 13.91
C ARG A 48 4.51 -3.57 13.67
N MET A 49 5.36 -2.64 13.23
CA MET A 49 4.92 -1.27 12.93
C MET A 49 3.86 -1.23 11.83
N LYS A 50 3.95 -2.10 10.81
CA LYS A 50 2.93 -2.18 9.75
C LYS A 50 1.61 -2.76 10.25
N GLU A 51 1.66 -3.74 11.15
CA GLU A 51 0.46 -4.34 11.75
C GLU A 51 -0.23 -3.38 12.73
N GLU A 52 0.55 -2.60 13.48
CA GLU A 52 0.05 -1.61 14.44
C GLU A 52 -0.31 -0.26 13.78
N ALA A 53 0.16 0.00 12.56
CA ALA A 53 -0.08 1.27 11.87
C ALA A 53 -1.57 1.47 11.55
N ASP A 54 -2.12 2.60 11.98
CA ASP A 54 -3.43 3.02 11.52
C ASP A 54 -3.33 3.55 10.08
N ILE A 55 -3.89 2.80 9.14
CA ILE A 55 -3.93 3.22 7.73
C ILE A 55 -4.70 4.54 7.56
N ARG A 56 -5.63 4.86 8.47
CA ARG A 56 -6.36 6.14 8.42
C ARG A 56 -5.45 7.33 8.72
N GLU A 57 -4.57 7.19 9.71
CA GLU A 57 -3.56 8.20 10.02
C GLU A 57 -2.51 8.28 8.90
N LEU A 58 -2.09 7.12 8.36
CA LEU A 58 -1.14 7.07 7.26
C LEU A 58 -1.63 7.78 5.99
N LEU A 59 -2.94 7.72 5.75
CA LEU A 59 -3.61 8.36 4.62
C LEU A 59 -4.22 9.73 4.96
N GLU A 60 -3.89 10.32 6.12
CA GLU A 60 -4.37 11.67 6.43
C GLU A 60 -3.88 12.67 5.37
N GLY A 61 -4.80 13.46 4.82
CA GLY A 61 -4.50 14.40 3.73
C GLY A 61 -4.33 13.79 2.33
N ASN A 62 -4.41 12.46 2.20
CA ASN A 62 -4.34 11.76 0.92
C ASN A 62 -5.72 11.63 0.23
N PRO A 63 -5.75 11.32 -1.08
CA PRO A 63 -7.01 11.08 -1.80
C PRO A 63 -7.84 9.96 -1.15
N PRO A 64 -9.16 10.16 -0.93
CA PRO A 64 -10.03 9.17 -0.30
C PRO A 64 -10.07 7.83 -1.04
N GLU A 65 -9.77 7.84 -2.33
CA GLU A 65 -9.71 6.66 -3.19
C GLU A 65 -8.64 5.64 -2.73
N LEU A 66 -7.59 6.09 -2.03
CA LEU A 66 -6.59 5.21 -1.44
C LEU A 66 -7.14 4.39 -0.25
N HIS A 67 -8.18 4.88 0.44
CA HIS A 67 -8.86 4.06 1.46
C HIS A 67 -9.60 2.89 0.81
N HIS A 68 -10.28 3.12 -0.32
CA HIS A 68 -10.95 2.06 -1.06
C HIS A 68 -9.97 1.02 -1.58
N PHE A 69 -8.80 1.47 -2.05
CA PHE A 69 -7.71 0.59 -2.47
C PHE A 69 -7.29 -0.35 -1.33
N VAL A 70 -7.07 0.20 -0.12
CA VAL A 70 -6.68 -0.58 1.06
C VAL A 70 -7.78 -1.51 1.53
N ASP A 71 -9.03 -1.05 1.54
CA ASP A 71 -10.16 -1.87 1.97
C ASP A 71 -10.32 -3.12 1.09
N HIS A 72 -10.07 -2.97 -0.22
CA HIS A 72 -9.97 -4.11 -1.13
C HIS A 72 -8.80 -5.03 -0.77
N LEU A 73 -7.59 -4.48 -0.56
CA LEU A 73 -6.43 -5.30 -0.18
C LEU A 73 -6.60 -6.04 1.14
N LYS A 74 -7.31 -5.48 2.12
CA LYS A 74 -7.61 -6.13 3.40
C LYS A 74 -8.61 -7.27 3.26
N GLY A 75 -9.46 -7.23 2.23
CA GLY A 75 -10.45 -8.26 1.95
C GLY A 75 -9.89 -9.48 1.20
N LEU A 76 -8.71 -9.36 0.60
CA LEU A 76 -8.10 -10.45 -0.18
C LEU A 76 -7.46 -11.50 0.72
N SER A 77 -7.63 -12.76 0.34
CA SER A 77 -6.88 -13.91 0.85
C SER A 77 -5.91 -14.44 -0.21
N TYR A 78 -4.96 -15.28 0.18
CA TYR A 78 -3.96 -15.87 -0.72
C TYR A 78 -4.50 -16.44 -2.06
N PRO A 79 -5.61 -17.21 -2.11
CA PRO A 79 -6.12 -17.76 -3.37
C PRO A 79 -6.93 -16.75 -4.19
N ASP A 80 -7.26 -15.59 -3.64
CA ASP A 80 -8.17 -14.64 -4.27
C ASP A 80 -7.43 -13.88 -5.38
N GLU A 81 -8.10 -13.75 -6.52
CA GLU A 81 -7.65 -12.86 -7.58
C GLU A 81 -8.00 -11.42 -7.21
N PRO A 82 -7.02 -10.51 -7.11
CA PRO A 82 -7.30 -9.11 -6.88
C PRO A 82 -8.09 -8.51 -8.05
N ASP A 83 -9.13 -7.73 -7.76
CA ASP A 83 -9.77 -6.85 -8.74
C ASP A 83 -8.82 -5.73 -9.19
N TYR A 84 -8.04 -6.00 -10.24
CA TYR A 84 -7.08 -5.05 -10.79
C TYR A 84 -7.74 -3.82 -11.43
N GLU A 85 -8.94 -3.97 -12.00
CA GLU A 85 -9.67 -2.85 -12.61
C GLU A 85 -10.10 -1.83 -11.54
N LEU A 86 -10.58 -2.32 -10.39
CA LEU A 86 -10.90 -1.48 -9.24
C LEU A 86 -9.67 -0.74 -8.71
N LEU A 87 -8.55 -1.45 -8.55
CA LEU A 87 -7.30 -0.88 -8.04
C LEU A 87 -6.73 0.17 -8.99
N GLU A 88 -6.72 -0.08 -10.29
CA GLU A 88 -6.32 0.87 -11.32
C GLU A 88 -7.21 2.11 -11.30
N ASN A 89 -8.53 1.93 -11.24
CA ASN A 89 -9.47 3.05 -11.21
C ASN A 89 -9.29 3.92 -9.96
N CYS A 90 -9.01 3.32 -8.79
CA CYS A 90 -8.70 4.08 -7.58
C CYS A 90 -7.47 4.99 -7.77
N LEU A 91 -6.41 4.47 -8.40
CA LEU A 91 -5.20 5.25 -8.70
C LEU A 91 -5.48 6.36 -9.73
N LEU A 92 -6.21 6.06 -10.80
CA LEU A 92 -6.55 7.04 -11.84
C LEU A 92 -7.40 8.20 -11.28
N VAL A 93 -8.38 7.90 -10.43
CA VAL A 93 -9.21 8.92 -9.79
C VAL A 93 -8.38 9.73 -8.78
N ALA A 94 -7.50 9.08 -8.01
CA ALA A 94 -6.57 9.77 -7.11
C ALA A 94 -5.63 10.73 -7.87
N MET A 95 -5.03 10.28 -8.97
CA MET A 95 -4.17 11.11 -9.83
C MET A 95 -4.93 12.30 -10.40
N LYS A 96 -6.15 12.08 -10.91
CA LYS A 96 -7.01 13.15 -11.43
C LYS A 96 -7.34 14.19 -10.36
N ARG A 97 -7.60 13.75 -9.11
CA ARG A 97 -7.88 14.64 -7.97
C ARG A 97 -6.66 15.47 -7.58
N LEU A 98 -5.46 14.88 -7.64
CA LEU A 98 -4.20 15.56 -7.40
C LEU A 98 -3.78 16.48 -8.57
N GLY A 99 -4.55 16.49 -9.67
CA GLY A 99 -4.25 17.28 -10.86
C GLY A 99 -3.06 16.76 -11.66
N ILE A 100 -2.66 15.50 -11.45
CA ILE A 100 -1.53 14.87 -12.11
C ILE A 100 -2.00 14.35 -13.47
N GLY A 101 -1.51 14.98 -14.53
CA GLY A 101 -1.69 14.54 -15.91
C GLY A 101 -0.68 13.46 -16.28
N MET A 102 -1.12 12.43 -17.00
CA MET A 102 -0.23 11.39 -17.57
C MET A 102 0.83 11.94 -18.55
N LYS A 103 0.75 13.23 -18.90
CA LYS A 103 1.67 13.93 -19.80
C LYS A 103 2.56 14.93 -19.07
N ASP A 104 2.45 15.03 -17.76
CA ASP A 104 3.29 15.92 -16.97
C ASP A 104 4.72 15.39 -16.96
N THR A 105 5.69 16.28 -17.15
CA THR A 105 7.12 15.94 -17.10
C THR A 105 7.52 15.62 -15.67
N PHE A 106 8.22 14.48 -15.50
CA PHE A 106 8.84 14.04 -14.24
C PHE A 106 9.98 14.96 -13.79
#